data_AF-A0A1M6CKF8-F1
#
_entry.id   AF-A0A1M6CKF8-F1
#
_cell.length_a   1.000
_cell.length_b   1.000
_cell.length_c   1.000
_cell.angle_alpha   90.00
_cell.angle_beta   90.00
_cell.angle_gamma   90.00
#
_symmetry.space_group_name_H-M   'P 1'
#
loop_
_entity.id
_entity.type
_entity.pdbx_description
1 polymer ?
#
loop_
_entity_poly.entity_id
_entity_poly.type
_entity_poly.pdbx_seq_one_letter_code
_entity_poly.pdbx_strand_id
1 'polypeptide(L)'
;MKPKNAYNFGMDEHKAFVAGCLHDLCNLFSDDKKIAICNELGISILPEEHIDPSLLHSKISKVMAAELFSVEDKEALSAIECHSTLKANADIMDMILFVADKIS
;
A
#
# COMPACT_ATOMS: atom_id res chain seq x y z
N MET A 1 5.99 -7.94 12.19
CA MET A 1 7.10 -7.99 11.21
C MET A 1 8.31 -7.26 11.79
N LYS A 2 9.49 -7.90 11.94
CA LYS A 2 10.73 -7.16 12.24
C LYS A 2 11.37 -6.75 10.90
N PRO A 3 11.67 -5.47 10.65
CA PRO A 3 12.12 -4.99 9.33
C PRO A 3 13.59 -5.38 9.06
N LYS A 4 13.88 -6.68 8.92
CA LYS A 4 15.24 -7.18 8.61
C LYS A 4 15.74 -6.75 7.24
N ASN A 5 14.83 -6.45 6.30
CA ASN A 5 15.19 -6.12 4.92
C ASN A 5 15.63 -4.65 4.78
N ALA A 6 15.03 -3.71 5.51
CA ALA A 6 15.34 -2.28 5.41
C ALA A 6 16.78 -1.94 5.81
N TYR A 7 17.29 -2.57 6.88
CA TYR A 7 18.68 -2.40 7.35
C TYR A 7 19.72 -2.69 6.26
N ASN A 8 19.50 -3.74 5.47
CA ASN A 8 20.46 -4.17 4.44
C ASN A 8 20.55 -3.19 3.26
N PHE A 9 19.58 -2.28 3.12
CA PHE A 9 19.53 -1.28 2.05
C PHE A 9 19.75 0.15 2.56
N GLY A 10 20.15 0.33 3.82
CA GLY A 10 20.38 1.66 4.42
C GLY A 10 19.09 2.49 4.55
N MET A 11 17.93 1.84 4.60
CA MET A 11 16.64 2.49 4.71
C MET A 11 16.26 2.79 6.15
N ASP A 12 15.42 3.82 6.33
CA ASP A 12 14.80 4.13 7.61
C ASP A 12 13.82 3.01 8.01
N GLU A 13 14.20 2.25 9.04
CA GLU A 13 13.42 1.12 9.55
C GLU A 13 12.04 1.53 10.06
N HIS A 14 11.89 2.77 10.54
CA HIS A 14 10.61 3.26 11.04
C HIS A 14 9.60 3.40 9.90
N LYS A 15 10.03 3.97 8.76
CA LYS A 15 9.17 4.07 7.58
C LYS A 15 8.78 2.69 7.06
N ALA A 16 9.74 1.77 6.99
CA ALA A 16 9.50 0.40 6.58
C ALA A 16 8.51 -0.33 7.49
N PHE A 17 8.62 -0.11 8.79
CA PHE A 17 7.71 -0.67 9.78
C PHE A 17 6.29 -0.11 9.63
N VAL A 18 6.14 1.21 9.53
CA VAL A 18 4.84 1.87 9.36
C VAL A 18 4.14 1.38 8.09
N ALA A 19 4.84 1.37 6.96
CA ALA A 19 4.26 0.89 5.70
C ALA A 19 3.87 -0.59 5.79
N GLY A 20 4.73 -1.43 6.38
CA GLY A 20 4.43 -2.84 6.63
C GLY A 20 3.20 -3.06 7.51
N CYS A 21 2.96 -2.21 8.50
CA CYS A 21 1.78 -2.31 9.35
C CYS A 21 0.48 -1.87 8.65
N LEU A 22 0.57 -0.94 7.70
CA LEU A 22 -0.61 -0.27 7.13
C LEU A 22 -0.98 -0.72 5.71
N HIS A 23 -0.13 -1.49 5.02
CA HIS A 23 -0.35 -1.84 3.61
C HIS A 23 -1.70 -2.52 3.32
N ASP A 24 -2.15 -3.36 4.26
CA ASP A 24 -3.32 -4.24 4.12
C ASP A 24 -4.56 -3.80 4.91
N LEU A 25 -4.59 -2.55 5.42
CA LEU A 25 -5.69 -2.02 6.25
C LEU A 25 -7.09 -2.30 5.68
N CYS A 26 -7.24 -2.24 4.36
CA CYS A 26 -8.54 -2.26 3.70
C CYS A 26 -8.96 -3.63 3.16
N ASN A 27 -8.21 -4.69 3.44
CA ASN A 27 -8.58 -6.07 3.06
C ASN A 27 -9.86 -6.56 3.75
N LEU A 28 -10.29 -5.89 4.83
CA LEU A 28 -11.51 -6.19 5.57
C LEU A 28 -12.80 -5.81 4.82
N PHE A 29 -12.72 -4.95 3.78
CA PHE A 29 -13.89 -4.52 3.03
C PHE A 29 -14.21 -5.49 1.88
N SER A 30 -15.50 -5.75 1.65
CA SER A 30 -15.95 -6.44 0.44
C SER A 30 -15.61 -5.64 -0.82
N ASP A 31 -15.51 -6.31 -1.96
CA ASP A 31 -15.14 -5.70 -3.23
C ASP A 31 -16.10 -4.59 -3.67
N ASP A 32 -17.42 -4.81 -3.53
CA ASP A 32 -18.43 -3.77 -3.77
C ASP A 32 -18.21 -2.54 -2.89
N LYS A 33 -17.80 -2.77 -1.63
CA LYS A 33 -17.52 -1.69 -0.68
C LYS A 33 -16.23 -0.95 -1.05
N LYS A 34 -15.19 -1.65 -1.53
CA LYS A 34 -13.97 -1.01 -2.03
C LYS A 34 -14.26 -0.10 -3.22
N ILE A 35 -15.07 -0.55 -4.18
CA ILE A 35 -15.51 0.28 -5.32
C ILE A 35 -16.28 1.52 -4.84
N ALA A 36 -17.23 1.35 -3.91
CA ALA A 36 -17.99 2.45 -3.35
C ALA A 36 -17.10 3.50 -2.67
N ILE A 37 -16.14 3.05 -1.85
CA ILE A 37 -15.17 3.91 -1.17
C ILE A 37 -14.32 4.67 -2.19
N CYS A 38 -13.82 4.00 -3.23
CA CYS A 38 -13.04 4.66 -4.28
C CYS A 38 -13.84 5.77 -4.97
N ASN A 39 -15.10 5.53 -5.29
CA ASN A 39 -15.97 6.54 -5.88
C ASN A 39 -16.23 7.72 -4.94
N GLU A 40 -16.49 7.45 -3.65
CA GLU A 40 -16.72 8.47 -2.63
C GLU A 40 -15.50 9.36 -2.39
N LEU A 41 -14.30 8.76 -2.37
CA LEU A 41 -13.03 9.44 -2.16
C LEU A 41 -12.41 10.03 -3.44
N GLY A 42 -13.05 9.83 -4.60
CA GLY A 42 -12.51 10.27 -5.89
C GLY A 42 -11.22 9.54 -6.32
N ILE A 43 -10.99 8.33 -5.82
CA ILE A 43 -9.87 7.46 -6.22
C ILE A 43 -10.19 6.85 -7.58
N SER A 44 -9.30 7.05 -8.56
CA SER A 44 -9.46 6.47 -9.90
C SER A 44 -9.38 4.94 -9.88
N ILE A 45 -10.39 4.30 -10.47
CA ILE A 45 -10.46 2.85 -10.69
C ILE A 45 -10.11 2.57 -12.14
N LEU A 46 -9.13 1.70 -12.37
CA LEU A 46 -8.72 1.25 -13.70
C LEU A 46 -9.65 0.13 -14.21
N PRO A 47 -9.74 -0.09 -15.53
CA PRO A 47 -10.54 -1.19 -16.08
C PRO A 47 -10.18 -2.56 -15.49
N GLU A 48 -8.89 -2.81 -15.24
CA GLU A 48 -8.39 -4.04 -14.65
C GLU A 48 -8.81 -4.20 -13.19
N GLU A 49 -8.92 -3.11 -12.44
CA GLU A 49 -9.38 -3.09 -11.05
C GLU A 49 -10.91 -3.24 -10.94
N HIS A 50 -11.64 -2.99 -12.02
CA HIS A 50 -13.05 -3.41 -12.10
C HIS A 50 -13.20 -4.91 -12.33
N ILE A 51 -12.22 -5.56 -12.98
CA ILE A 51 -12.19 -7.01 -13.18
C ILE A 51 -11.79 -7.71 -11.87
N ASP A 52 -10.79 -7.16 -11.17
CA ASP A 52 -10.35 -7.62 -9.85
C ASP A 52 -10.35 -6.48 -8.83
N PRO A 53 -11.49 -6.21 -8.16
CA PRO A 53 -11.58 -5.14 -7.17
C PRO A 53 -10.80 -5.40 -5.89
N SER A 54 -10.29 -6.62 -5.69
CA SER A 54 -9.44 -6.90 -4.54
C SER A 54 -8.22 -5.98 -4.55
N LEU A 55 -7.68 -5.64 -5.73
CA LEU A 55 -6.54 -4.73 -5.93
C LEU A 55 -6.76 -3.31 -5.39
N LEU A 56 -8.01 -2.88 -5.20
CA LEU A 56 -8.31 -1.55 -4.69
C LEU A 56 -7.88 -1.34 -3.24
N HIS A 57 -7.64 -2.41 -2.48
CA HIS A 57 -7.23 -2.29 -1.08
C HIS A 57 -5.96 -1.44 -0.94
N SER A 58 -4.98 -1.58 -1.85
CA SER A 58 -3.69 -0.87 -1.77
C SER A 58 -3.88 0.64 -1.91
N LYS A 59 -4.71 1.07 -2.88
CA LYS A 59 -5.06 2.49 -3.09
C LYS A 59 -5.82 3.07 -1.89
N ILE A 60 -6.81 2.33 -1.37
CA ILE A 60 -7.59 2.78 -0.22
C ILE A 60 -6.71 2.83 1.03
N SER A 61 -5.85 1.83 1.26
CA SER A 61 -4.90 1.77 2.38
C SER A 61 -3.96 2.97 2.38
N LYS A 62 -3.47 3.44 1.22
CA LYS A 62 -2.66 4.68 1.13
C LYS A 62 -3.45 5.89 1.64
N VAL A 63 -4.69 6.06 1.19
CA VAL A 63 -5.52 7.19 1.61
C VAL A 63 -5.80 7.12 3.10
N MET A 64 -6.15 5.94 3.63
CA MET A 64 -6.40 5.75 5.06
C MET A 64 -5.13 5.98 5.90
N ALA A 65 -3.96 5.53 5.44
CA ALA A 65 -2.69 5.78 6.11
C ALA A 65 -2.39 7.28 6.21
N ALA A 66 -2.64 8.04 5.15
CA ALA A 66 -2.47 9.49 5.14
C ALA A 66 -3.47 10.20 6.07
N GLU A 67 -4.77 9.91 5.89
CA GLU A 67 -5.85 10.67 6.54
C GLU A 67 -6.12 10.26 7.99
N LEU A 68 -6.07 8.96 8.32
CA LEU A 68 -6.41 8.45 9.66
C LEU A 68 -5.20 8.30 10.58
N PHE A 69 -4.02 8.06 10.00
CA PHE A 69 -2.78 7.80 10.76
C PHE A 69 -1.75 8.92 10.58
N SER A 70 -2.09 10.00 9.86
CA SER A 70 -1.21 11.15 9.62
C SER A 70 0.15 10.77 9.05
N VAL A 71 0.21 9.73 8.21
CA VAL A 71 1.45 9.35 7.53
C VAL A 71 1.73 10.37 6.43
N GLU A 72 2.78 11.17 6.59
CA GLU A 72 3.20 12.19 5.62
C GLU A 72 4.35 11.71 4.71
N ASP A 73 5.00 10.59 5.06
CA ASP A 73 6.15 10.10 4.31
C ASP A 73 5.74 9.53 2.95
N LYS A 74 6.20 10.20 1.89
CA LYS A 74 5.83 9.86 0.51
C LYS A 74 6.34 8.50 0.05
N GLU A 75 7.49 8.05 0.55
CA GLU A 75 8.06 6.74 0.20
C GLU A 75 7.21 5.63 0.81
N ALA A 76 6.80 5.79 2.07
CA ALA A 76 5.90 4.85 2.74
C ALA A 76 4.52 4.80 2.07
N LEU A 77 3.91 5.97 1.77
CA LEU A 77 2.61 6.04 1.10
C LEU A 77 2.65 5.44 -0.31
N SER A 78 3.72 5.72 -1.07
CA SER A 78 3.96 5.11 -2.38
C SER A 78 4.03 3.59 -2.28
N ALA A 79 4.81 3.08 -1.34
CA ALA A 79 4.99 1.65 -1.18
C ALA A 79 3.67 0.97 -0.83
N ILE A 80 2.88 1.56 0.07
CA ILE A 80 1.54 1.06 0.42
C ILE A 80 0.64 0.97 -0.83
N GLU A 81 0.63 1.99 -1.69
CA GLU A 81 -0.25 2.02 -2.86
C GLU A 81 0.10 0.96 -3.91
N CYS A 82 1.39 0.70 -4.13
CA CYS A 82 1.82 -0.24 -5.16
C CYS A 82 2.25 -1.62 -4.62
N HIS A 83 2.04 -1.95 -3.34
CA HIS A 83 2.58 -3.20 -2.78
C HIS A 83 2.02 -4.48 -3.42
N SER A 84 0.85 -4.43 -4.06
CA SER A 84 0.22 -5.63 -4.64
C SER A 84 0.64 -5.89 -6.10
N THR A 85 0.88 -4.84 -6.88
CA THR A 85 1.16 -4.91 -8.33
C THR A 85 2.53 -4.34 -8.72
N LEU A 86 3.20 -3.66 -7.80
CA LEU A 86 4.36 -2.80 -8.05
C LEU A 86 4.06 -1.72 -9.11
N LYS A 87 5.07 -0.93 -9.47
CA LYS A 87 4.98 0.10 -10.51
C LYS A 87 6.28 0.16 -11.33
N ALA A 88 6.20 0.72 -12.52
CA ALA A 88 7.40 1.03 -13.31
C ALA A 88 8.28 2.04 -12.57
N ASN A 89 9.60 1.87 -12.65
CA ASN A 89 10.59 2.70 -11.94
C ASN A 89 10.31 2.80 -10.43
N ALA A 90 9.98 1.66 -9.80
CA ALA A 90 9.73 1.57 -8.37
C ALA A 90 10.96 1.99 -7.55
N ASP A 91 10.71 2.69 -6.45
CA ASP A 91 11.74 3.03 -5.48
C ASP A 91 12.10 1.81 -4.64
N ILE A 92 13.23 1.87 -3.93
CA ILE A 92 13.70 0.77 -3.08
C ILE A 92 12.65 0.39 -2.04
N MET A 93 11.96 1.39 -1.47
CA MET A 93 10.90 1.18 -0.48
C MET A 93 9.72 0.38 -1.03
N ASP A 94 9.28 0.72 -2.24
CA ASP A 94 8.20 0.02 -2.94
C ASP A 94 8.55 -1.45 -3.15
N MET A 95 9.79 -1.72 -3.60
CA MET A 95 10.29 -3.08 -3.82
C MET A 95 10.40 -3.87 -2.51
N ILE A 96 10.89 -3.25 -1.44
CA ILE A 96 11.02 -3.92 -0.14
C ILE A 96 9.65 -4.35 0.38
N LEU A 97 8.66 -3.46 0.35
CA LEU A 97 7.32 -3.78 0.85
C LEU A 97 6.63 -4.82 -0.03
N PHE A 98 6.70 -4.67 -1.35
CA PHE A 98 6.17 -5.65 -2.32
C PHE A 98 6.74 -7.06 -2.09
N VAL A 99 8.06 -7.18 -1.96
CA VAL A 99 8.69 -8.49 -1.71
C VAL A 99 8.34 -9.01 -0.32
N ALA A 100 8.37 -8.15 0.70
CA ALA A 100 8.07 -8.55 2.07
C ALA A 100 6.67 -9.12 2.23
N ASP A 101 5.66 -8.51 1.60
CA ASP A 101 4.28 -9.00 1.58
C ASP A 101 4.20 -10.46 1.08
N LYS A 102 4.86 -10.76 -0.05
CA LYS A 102 4.81 -12.10 -0.67
C LYS A 102 5.56 -13.20 0.07
N ILE A 103 6.46 -12.86 0.99
CA ILE A 103 7.27 -13.83 1.74
C ILE A 103 6.94 -13.82 3.24
N SER A 104 5.93 -13.06 3.65
CA SER A 104 5.51 -12.90 5.05
C SER A 104 4.64 -14.04 5.58
#